data_AF-A0A961CC48-F1
#
_entry.id   AF-A0A961CC48-F1
#
_cell.length_a   1.000
_cell.length_b   1.000
_cell.length_c   1.000
_cell.angle_alpha   90.00
_cell.angle_beta   90.00
_cell.angle_gamma   90.00
#
_symmetry.space_group_name_H-M   'P 1'
#
loop_
_entity.id
_entity.type
_entity.pdbx_description
1 polymer ?
#
loop_
_entity_poly.entity_id
_entity_poly.type
_entity_poly.pdbx_seq_one_letter_code
_entity_poly.pdbx_strand_id
1 'polypeptide(L)'
;ADAHDEHAEVHPHESSWLMTLPLIILAIGAALIGFINIPFGDLDFLTRWLEDVDDLHANEAHLPYSSATILLLIIVSTVVASLGLALAWLTWIKGVLPRSLWERRFFLKAWYYDELVTRFMGGPGRALFEAIAWFDRTVIDGVVNGVGAGAQLAGRGLRRVQNGYVRSYALLITIGAILVIAFMFTRLLVR
;
A
#
# COMPACT_ATOMS: atom_id res chain seq x y z
N ALA A 1 -38.55 19.93 -33.75
CA ALA A 1 -37.61 19.51 -34.79
C ALA A 1 -36.20 19.51 -34.17
N ASP A 2 -36.01 18.81 -33.06
CA ASP A 2 -36.01 17.33 -32.86
C ASP A 2 -34.62 16.79 -33.18
N ALA A 3 -33.81 16.61 -32.13
CA ALA A 3 -32.55 15.88 -32.22
C ALA A 3 -32.03 15.48 -30.82
N HIS A 4 -32.85 14.83 -29.97
CA HIS A 4 -32.37 14.11 -28.78
C HIS A 4 -33.39 13.05 -28.38
N ASP A 5 -33.52 11.98 -29.18
CA ASP A 5 -34.40 10.87 -28.81
C ASP A 5 -33.94 9.56 -29.45
N GLU A 6 -32.73 9.09 -29.11
CA GLU A 6 -32.31 7.70 -29.40
C GLU A 6 -31.36 7.19 -28.30
N HIS A 7 -31.85 7.07 -27.06
CA HIS A 7 -31.33 6.02 -26.19
C HIS A 7 -31.97 4.72 -26.65
N ALA A 8 -31.34 4.05 -27.61
CA ALA A 8 -31.73 2.72 -28.05
C ALA A 8 -32.00 1.85 -26.81
N GLU A 9 -33.19 1.24 -26.75
CA GLU A 9 -33.57 0.33 -25.68
C GLU A 9 -32.49 -0.74 -25.54
N VAL A 10 -31.67 -0.64 -24.50
CA VAL A 10 -30.63 -1.63 -24.21
C VAL A 10 -31.35 -2.87 -23.72
N HIS A 11 -31.62 -3.82 -24.62
CA HIS A 11 -32.12 -5.12 -24.24
C HIS A 11 -31.08 -5.80 -23.33
N PRO A 12 -31.44 -6.17 -22.09
CA PRO A 12 -30.55 -6.95 -21.24
C PRO A 12 -30.27 -8.27 -21.93
N HIS A 13 -29.05 -8.44 -22.41
CA HIS A 13 -28.56 -9.72 -22.93
C HIS A 13 -27.75 -10.42 -21.84
N GLU A 14 -27.73 -11.75 -21.87
CA GLU A 14 -26.84 -12.49 -20.99
C GLU A 14 -25.38 -12.11 -21.27
N SER A 15 -24.56 -12.16 -20.24
CA SER A 15 -23.13 -11.92 -20.39
C SER A 15 -22.48 -13.05 -21.18
N SER A 16 -21.42 -12.73 -21.93
CA SER A 16 -20.68 -13.73 -22.71
C SER A 16 -20.18 -14.88 -21.82
N TRP A 17 -20.01 -16.06 -22.44
CA TRP A 17 -19.51 -17.27 -21.78
C TRP A 17 -18.22 -17.07 -20.97
N LEU A 18 -17.37 -16.12 -21.40
CA LEU A 18 -16.14 -15.75 -20.70
C LEU A 18 -16.37 -15.16 -19.29
N MET A 19 -17.56 -14.61 -19.02
CA MET A 19 -17.94 -14.11 -17.68
C MET A 19 -18.88 -15.05 -16.94
N THR A 20 -19.81 -15.71 -17.63
CA THR A 20 -20.75 -16.63 -16.97
C THR A 20 -20.06 -17.89 -16.47
N LEU A 21 -19.08 -18.42 -17.20
CA LEU A 21 -18.36 -19.62 -16.79
C LEU A 21 -17.64 -19.44 -15.44
N PRO A 22 -16.84 -18.37 -15.20
CA PRO A 22 -16.29 -18.09 -13.87
C PRO A 22 -17.36 -17.99 -12.78
N LEU A 23 -18.47 -17.30 -13.04
CA LEU A 23 -19.55 -17.13 -12.06
C LEU A 23 -20.23 -18.46 -11.70
N ILE A 24 -20.46 -19.33 -12.69
CA ILE A 24 -21.02 -20.67 -12.47
C ILE A 24 -20.07 -21.52 -11.63
N ILE A 25 -18.77 -21.51 -11.96
CA ILE A 25 -17.75 -22.23 -11.19
C ILE A 25 -17.73 -21.74 -9.73
N LEU A 26 -17.77 -20.42 -9.51
CA LEU A 26 -17.83 -19.84 -8.16
C LEU A 26 -19.12 -20.22 -7.42
N ALA A 27 -20.27 -20.22 -8.09
CA ALA A 27 -21.55 -20.61 -7.49
C ALA A 27 -21.56 -22.09 -7.08
N ILE A 28 -21.05 -22.98 -7.94
CA ILE A 28 -20.88 -24.40 -7.61
C ILE A 28 -19.92 -24.54 -6.43
N GLY A 29 -18.80 -23.82 -6.44
CA GLY A 29 -17.84 -23.81 -5.34
C GLY A 29 -18.48 -23.38 -4.01
N ALA A 30 -19.24 -22.28 -3.99
CA ALA A 30 -19.93 -21.81 -2.80
C ALA A 30 -20.98 -22.83 -2.29
N ALA A 31 -21.73 -23.46 -3.19
CA ALA A 31 -22.70 -24.49 -2.84
C ALA A 31 -22.03 -25.75 -2.27
N LEU A 32 -20.93 -26.21 -2.89
CA LEU A 32 -20.17 -27.37 -2.41
C LEU A 32 -19.54 -27.10 -1.05
N ILE A 33 -18.89 -25.94 -0.86
CA ILE A 33 -18.30 -25.54 0.43
C ILE A 33 -19.37 -25.49 1.53
N GLY A 34 -20.55 -24.93 1.22
CA GLY A 34 -21.68 -24.93 2.16
C GLY A 34 -22.16 -26.35 2.49
N PHE A 35 -22.21 -27.24 1.50
CA PHE A 35 -22.64 -28.63 1.66
C PHE A 35 -21.68 -29.47 2.51
N ILE A 36 -20.36 -29.32 2.31
CA ILE A 36 -19.33 -30.06 3.07
C ILE A 36 -19.01 -29.46 4.44
N ASN A 37 -19.78 -28.47 4.90
CA ASN A 37 -19.65 -27.83 6.21
C ASN A 37 -20.99 -27.70 6.93
N ILE A 38 -21.92 -28.62 6.68
CA ILE A 38 -23.21 -28.65 7.37
C ILE A 38 -23.05 -29.25 8.77
N PRO A 39 -23.74 -28.72 9.79
CA PRO A 39 -23.62 -29.17 11.18
C PRO A 39 -24.40 -30.47 11.46
N PHE A 40 -24.54 -31.35 10.46
CA PHE A 40 -25.26 -32.61 10.54
C PHE A 40 -24.30 -33.78 10.31
N GLY A 41 -24.03 -34.55 11.38
CA GLY A 41 -23.08 -35.66 11.33
C GLY A 41 -21.61 -35.19 11.23
N ASP A 42 -20.72 -36.05 10.76
CA ASP A 42 -19.28 -35.77 10.60
C ASP A 42 -18.96 -35.00 9.30
N LEU A 43 -19.82 -34.05 8.91
CA LEU A 43 -19.68 -33.25 7.68
C LEU A 43 -19.22 -31.82 7.96
N ASP A 44 -18.62 -31.58 9.12
CA ASP A 44 -17.98 -30.34 9.56
C ASP A 44 -16.48 -30.29 9.16
N PHE A 45 -16.16 -30.79 7.95
CA PHE A 45 -14.78 -30.97 7.48
C PHE A 45 -13.95 -29.67 7.58
N LEU A 46 -14.52 -28.54 7.18
CA LEU A 46 -13.81 -27.26 7.18
C LEU A 46 -13.48 -26.79 8.60
N THR A 47 -14.40 -27.02 9.55
CA THR A 47 -14.20 -26.67 10.96
C THR A 47 -13.04 -27.48 11.54
N ARG A 48 -13.03 -28.80 11.32
CA ARG A 48 -11.91 -29.67 11.76
C ARG A 48 -10.58 -29.38 11.05
N TRP A 49 -10.62 -29.09 9.75
CA TRP A 49 -9.41 -28.71 9.01
C TRP A 49 -8.83 -27.38 9.49
N LEU A 50 -9.67 -26.42 9.89
CA LEU A 50 -9.23 -25.15 10.48
C LEU A 50 -8.69 -25.35 11.90
N GLU A 51 -9.35 -26.15 12.73
CA GLU A 51 -8.90 -26.50 14.09
C GLU A 51 -7.51 -27.17 14.10
N ASP A 52 -7.19 -27.98 13.09
CA ASP A 52 -5.87 -28.63 12.96
C ASP A 52 -4.73 -27.64 12.61
N VAL A 53 -5.08 -26.47 12.05
CA VAL A 53 -4.14 -25.36 11.79
C VAL A 53 -4.00 -24.46 13.03
N ASP A 54 -4.80 -24.70 14.06
CA ASP A 54 -5.10 -23.78 15.15
C ASP A 54 -4.25 -23.95 16.42
N ASP A 55 -3.16 -24.73 16.37
CA ASP A 55 -2.15 -24.85 17.43
C ASP A 55 -1.50 -23.49 17.82
N LEU A 56 -1.81 -22.39 17.10
CA LEU A 56 -1.43 -21.01 17.42
C LEU A 56 -2.44 -20.25 18.33
N HIS A 57 -3.68 -20.74 18.52
CA HIS A 57 -4.76 -20.03 19.24
C HIS A 57 -5.04 -20.59 20.65
N ALA A 58 -4.00 -20.76 21.46
CA ALA A 58 -4.10 -21.13 22.89
C ALA A 58 -4.90 -20.13 23.79
N ASN A 59 -5.55 -19.11 23.21
CA ASN A 59 -6.36 -18.10 23.90
C ASN A 59 -7.86 -18.15 23.53
N GLU A 60 -8.31 -19.15 22.78
CA GLU A 60 -9.75 -19.33 22.58
C GLU A 60 -10.42 -19.84 23.86
N ALA A 61 -11.05 -18.92 24.57
CA ALA A 61 -11.96 -19.25 25.66
C ALA A 61 -13.16 -19.98 25.07
N HIS A 62 -13.08 -21.32 25.03
CA HIS A 62 -14.19 -22.22 24.78
C HIS A 62 -15.18 -22.07 25.94
N LEU A 63 -16.01 -21.02 25.88
CA LEU A 63 -17.11 -20.86 26.81
C LEU A 63 -18.08 -22.03 26.57
N PRO A 64 -18.42 -22.82 27.60
CA PRO A 64 -19.32 -23.95 27.43
C PRO A 64 -20.72 -23.42 27.12
N TYR A 65 -21.06 -23.32 25.85
CA TYR A 65 -22.40 -22.95 25.40
C TYR A 65 -23.30 -24.16 25.42
N SER A 66 -24.48 -24.01 26.03
CA SER A 66 -25.51 -25.05 25.95
C SER A 66 -26.03 -25.17 24.51
N SER A 67 -26.49 -26.36 24.10
CA SER A 67 -27.13 -26.57 22.80
C SER A 67 -28.31 -25.63 22.57
N ALA A 68 -29.02 -25.25 23.65
CA ALA A 68 -30.10 -24.27 23.62
C ALA A 68 -29.59 -22.86 23.27
N THR A 69 -28.42 -22.46 23.78
CA THR A 69 -27.79 -21.18 23.44
C THR A 69 -27.42 -21.11 21.97
N ILE A 70 -26.83 -22.18 21.42
CA ILE A 70 -26.45 -22.24 19.99
C ILE A 70 -27.69 -22.13 19.10
N LEU A 71 -28.74 -22.91 19.38
CA LEU A 71 -29.99 -22.84 18.63
C LEU A 71 -30.64 -21.45 18.71
N LEU A 72 -30.62 -20.82 19.89
CA LEU A 72 -31.10 -19.45 20.06
C LEU A 72 -30.31 -18.47 19.18
N LEU A 73 -28.98 -18.56 19.16
CA LEU A 73 -28.14 -17.68 18.33
C LEU A 73 -28.38 -17.89 16.84
N ILE A 74 -28.57 -19.14 16.38
CA ILE A 74 -28.92 -19.45 14.99
C ILE A 74 -30.25 -18.80 14.62
N ILE A 75 -31.27 -18.96 15.47
CA ILE A 75 -32.61 -18.39 15.21
C ILE A 75 -32.54 -16.86 15.21
N VAL A 76 -31.93 -16.26 16.23
CA VAL A 76 -31.83 -14.80 16.36
C VAL A 76 -31.08 -14.19 15.18
N SER A 77 -29.92 -14.74 14.81
CA SER A 77 -29.14 -14.25 13.66
C SER A 77 -29.90 -14.39 12.34
N THR A 78 -30.58 -15.52 12.12
CA THR A 78 -31.39 -15.76 10.92
C THR A 78 -32.57 -14.78 10.83
N VAL A 79 -33.25 -14.52 11.96
CA VAL A 79 -34.34 -13.55 12.03
C VAL A 79 -33.83 -12.14 11.73
N VAL A 80 -32.72 -11.71 12.34
CA VAL A 80 -32.12 -10.39 12.10
C VAL A 80 -31.70 -10.22 10.63
N ALA A 81 -31.05 -11.24 10.04
CA ALA A 81 -30.66 -11.21 8.63
C ALA A 81 -31.89 -11.12 7.70
N SER A 82 -32.93 -11.91 7.98
CA SER A 82 -34.19 -11.90 7.21
C SER A 82 -34.93 -10.57 7.33
N LEU A 83 -34.93 -9.95 8.51
CA LEU A 83 -35.47 -8.61 8.73
C LEU A 83 -34.70 -7.55 7.92
N GLY A 84 -33.37 -7.64 7.88
CA GLY A 84 -32.53 -6.78 7.04
C GLY A 84 -32.89 -6.90 5.56
N LEU A 85 -33.04 -8.12 5.05
CA LEU A 85 -33.46 -8.37 3.67
C LEU A 85 -34.89 -7.85 3.39
N ALA A 86 -35.81 -8.06 4.32
CA ALA A 86 -37.18 -7.57 4.22
C ALA A 86 -37.22 -6.03 4.18
N LEU A 87 -36.45 -5.35 5.04
CA LEU A 87 -36.33 -3.89 5.01
C LEU A 87 -35.77 -3.39 3.67
N ALA A 88 -34.73 -4.04 3.14
CA ALA A 88 -34.17 -3.70 1.84
C ALA A 88 -35.17 -3.93 0.68
N TRP A 89 -35.94 -5.01 0.72
CA TRP A 89 -36.99 -5.28 -0.25
C TRP A 89 -38.11 -4.22 -0.18
N LEU A 90 -38.51 -3.82 1.02
CA LEU A 90 -39.54 -2.79 1.24
C LEU A 90 -39.12 -1.39 0.75
N THR A 91 -37.85 -1.03 0.88
CA THR A 91 -37.30 0.28 0.48
C THR A 91 -36.99 0.37 -1.01
N TRP A 92 -36.30 -0.64 -1.57
CA TRP A 92 -35.78 -0.56 -2.96
C TRP A 92 -36.73 -1.16 -3.99
N ILE A 93 -37.42 -2.26 -3.68
CA ILE A 93 -38.30 -2.95 -4.64
C ILE A 93 -39.74 -2.46 -4.50
N LYS A 94 -40.29 -2.45 -3.29
CA LYS A 94 -41.68 -2.03 -3.06
C LYS A 94 -41.86 -0.52 -2.90
N GLY A 95 -40.81 0.20 -2.50
CA GLY A 95 -40.85 1.66 -2.31
C GLY A 95 -41.76 2.13 -1.18
N VAL A 96 -42.13 1.25 -0.23
CA VAL A 96 -43.01 1.57 0.90
C VAL A 96 -42.30 2.45 1.93
N LEU A 97 -40.99 2.21 2.11
CA LEU A 97 -40.15 2.99 3.02
C LEU A 97 -39.33 4.03 2.24
N PRO A 98 -39.22 5.28 2.74
CA PRO A 98 -38.47 6.31 2.04
C PRO A 98 -36.98 6.02 2.07
N ARG A 99 -36.33 6.17 0.91
CA ARG A 99 -34.88 5.93 0.75
C ARG A 99 -34.01 6.86 1.62
N SER A 100 -34.51 8.04 1.96
CA SER A 100 -33.84 9.03 2.80
C SER A 100 -33.50 8.54 4.23
N LEU A 101 -34.13 7.46 4.70
CA LEU A 101 -33.75 6.80 5.96
C LEU A 101 -32.32 6.27 5.92
N TRP A 102 -31.92 5.73 4.76
CA TRP A 102 -30.66 5.02 4.52
C TRP A 102 -29.66 5.88 3.73
N GLU A 103 -30.13 6.67 2.78
CA GLU A 103 -29.34 7.57 1.93
C GLU A 103 -28.97 8.88 2.64
N ARG A 104 -28.55 8.79 3.90
CA ARG A 104 -28.04 9.94 4.64
C ARG A 104 -26.68 10.33 4.07
N ARG A 105 -26.37 11.63 4.05
CA ARG A 105 -25.08 12.16 3.56
C ARG A 105 -23.86 11.43 4.13
N PHE A 106 -23.96 10.99 5.38
CA PHE A 106 -22.93 10.21 6.07
C PHE A 106 -22.61 8.87 5.37
N PHE A 107 -23.62 8.07 5.04
CA PHE A 107 -23.44 6.78 4.35
C PHE A 107 -23.11 6.97 2.87
N LEU A 108 -23.71 7.97 2.21
CA LEU A 108 -23.42 8.31 0.81
C LEU A 108 -21.98 8.75 0.57
N LYS A 109 -21.33 9.33 1.59
CA LYS A 109 -19.92 9.74 1.54
C LYS A 109 -18.98 8.70 2.16
N ALA A 110 -19.39 7.44 2.26
CA ALA A 110 -18.59 6.36 2.87
C ALA A 110 -17.97 6.78 4.22
N TRP A 111 -18.81 7.32 5.12
CA TRP A 111 -18.37 7.82 6.43
C TRP A 111 -17.35 8.97 6.38
N TYR A 112 -17.24 9.67 5.24
CA TYR A 112 -16.22 10.70 4.96
C TYR A 112 -14.78 10.18 4.93
N TYR A 113 -14.58 8.86 4.92
CA TYR A 113 -13.25 8.27 4.95
C TYR A 113 -12.46 8.65 3.69
N ASP A 114 -13.06 8.47 2.52
CA ASP A 114 -12.44 8.81 1.24
C ASP A 114 -12.10 10.30 1.15
N GLU A 115 -12.98 11.18 1.67
CA GLU A 115 -12.77 12.62 1.68
C GLU A 115 -11.62 13.02 2.61
N LEU A 116 -11.53 12.41 3.79
CA LEU A 116 -10.47 12.64 4.76
C LEU A 116 -9.11 12.21 4.21
N VAL A 117 -9.03 10.99 3.67
CA VAL A 117 -7.80 10.47 3.06
C VAL A 117 -7.39 11.33 1.86
N THR A 118 -8.33 11.67 0.97
CA THR A 118 -8.04 12.51 -0.20
C THR A 118 -7.56 13.90 0.21
N ARG A 119 -8.20 14.53 1.20
CA ARG A 119 -7.81 15.86 1.69
C ARG A 119 -6.45 15.85 2.38
N PHE A 120 -6.15 14.79 3.14
CA PHE A 120 -4.86 14.62 3.78
C PHE A 120 -3.75 14.39 2.76
N MET A 121 -3.94 13.43 1.86
CA MET A 121 -2.94 13.09 0.84
C MET A 121 -2.74 14.22 -0.16
N GLY A 122 -3.82 14.84 -0.64
CA GLY A 122 -3.78 15.93 -1.60
C GLY A 122 -3.32 17.29 -1.04
N GLY A 123 -3.43 17.49 0.28
CA GLY A 123 -2.97 18.69 0.97
C GLY A 123 -1.62 18.48 1.66
N PRO A 124 -1.60 18.23 2.98
CA PRO A 124 -0.36 18.13 3.76
C PRO A 124 0.57 17.01 3.28
N GLY A 125 0.03 15.86 2.85
CA GLY A 125 0.83 14.76 2.31
C GLY A 125 1.61 15.20 1.08
N ARG A 126 0.94 15.81 0.10
CA ARG A 126 1.56 16.36 -1.11
C ARG A 126 2.60 17.44 -0.78
N ALA A 127 2.27 18.38 0.11
CA ALA A 127 3.20 19.43 0.52
C ALA A 127 4.50 18.86 1.13
N LEU A 128 4.38 17.81 1.94
CA LEU A 128 5.55 17.12 2.50
C LEU A 128 6.40 16.47 1.40
N PHE A 129 5.78 15.78 0.44
CA PHE A 129 6.51 15.18 -0.68
C PHE A 129 7.20 16.23 -1.57
N GLU A 130 6.54 17.35 -1.84
CA GLU A 130 7.15 18.47 -2.59
C GLU A 130 8.32 19.08 -1.82
N ALA A 131 8.23 19.21 -0.50
CA ALA A 131 9.33 19.68 0.33
C ALA A 131 10.53 18.73 0.33
N ILE A 132 10.29 17.42 0.43
CA ILE A 132 11.35 16.40 0.35
C ILE A 132 12.03 16.44 -1.03
N ALA A 133 11.25 16.51 -2.10
CA ALA A 133 11.78 16.59 -3.46
C ALA A 133 12.58 17.89 -3.70
N TRP A 134 12.13 19.01 -3.15
CA TRP A 134 12.88 20.27 -3.19
C TRP A 134 14.20 20.18 -2.43
N PHE A 135 14.19 19.56 -1.25
CA PHE A 135 15.40 19.37 -0.45
C PHE A 135 16.44 18.52 -1.19
N ASP A 136 16.03 17.42 -1.81
CA ASP A 136 16.90 16.57 -2.63
C ASP A 136 17.55 17.35 -3.78
N ARG A 137 16.73 18.00 -4.62
CA ARG A 137 17.19 18.76 -5.80
C ARG A 137 18.03 20.00 -5.48
N THR A 138 17.86 20.57 -4.29
CA THR A 138 18.53 21.83 -3.93
C THR A 138 19.74 21.57 -3.06
N VAL A 139 19.56 20.79 -1.99
CA VAL A 139 20.59 20.56 -0.98
C VAL A 139 21.48 19.41 -1.39
N ILE A 140 20.92 18.24 -1.71
CA ILE A 140 21.72 17.05 -2.01
C ILE A 140 22.48 17.25 -3.32
N ASP A 141 21.77 17.62 -4.39
CA ASP A 141 22.40 17.94 -5.68
C ASP A 141 23.39 19.12 -5.56
N GLY A 142 23.07 20.12 -4.74
CA GLY A 142 23.96 21.26 -4.49
C GLY A 142 25.28 20.82 -3.85
N VAL A 143 25.24 19.95 -2.85
CA VAL A 143 26.43 19.38 -2.21
C VAL A 143 27.24 18.56 -3.20
N VAL A 144 26.60 17.66 -3.96
CA VAL A 144 27.28 16.81 -4.95
C VAL A 144 27.98 17.64 -6.02
N ASN A 145 27.27 18.61 -6.60
CA ASN A 145 27.83 19.53 -7.59
C ASN A 145 28.96 20.39 -6.99
N GLY A 146 28.82 20.80 -5.73
CA GLY A 146 29.85 21.54 -5.00
C GLY A 146 31.14 20.74 -4.83
N VAL A 147 31.05 19.47 -4.46
CA VAL A 147 32.21 18.56 -4.37
C VAL A 147 32.87 18.41 -5.74
N GLY A 148 32.09 18.19 -6.80
CA GLY A 148 32.59 18.10 -8.18
C GLY A 148 33.30 19.38 -8.63
N ALA A 149 32.72 20.55 -8.35
CA ALA A 149 33.32 21.85 -8.66
C ALA A 149 34.62 22.07 -7.87
N GLY A 150 34.65 21.68 -6.59
CA GLY A 150 35.84 21.74 -5.74
C GLY A 150 36.99 20.89 -6.28
N ALA A 151 36.68 19.64 -6.68
CA ALA A 151 37.67 18.75 -7.29
C ALA A 151 38.23 19.33 -8.60
N GLN A 152 37.36 19.89 -9.46
CA GLN A 152 37.80 20.54 -10.69
C GLN A 152 38.68 21.78 -10.42
N LEU A 153 38.32 22.60 -9.43
CA LEU A 153 39.11 23.76 -9.02
C LEU A 153 40.50 23.33 -8.52
N ALA A 154 40.57 22.31 -7.66
CA ALA A 154 41.83 21.73 -7.20
C ALA A 154 42.68 21.23 -8.38
N GLY A 155 42.08 20.49 -9.31
CA GLY A 155 42.75 20.02 -10.52
C GLY A 155 43.27 21.16 -11.40
N ARG A 156 42.49 22.22 -11.61
CA ARG A 156 42.93 23.42 -12.35
C ARG A 156 44.06 24.16 -11.63
N GLY A 157 44.04 24.21 -10.31
CA GLY A 157 45.11 24.77 -9.49
C GLY A 157 46.41 23.99 -9.65
N LEU A 158 46.34 22.66 -9.48
CA LEU A 158 47.49 21.77 -9.66
C LEU A 158 48.05 21.84 -11.09
N ARG A 159 47.19 21.99 -12.10
CA ARG A 159 47.62 22.18 -13.49
C ARG A 159 48.52 23.40 -13.68
N ARG A 160 48.36 24.48 -12.90
CA ARG A 160 49.23 25.67 -13.01
C ARG A 160 50.65 25.43 -12.47
N VAL A 161 50.83 24.48 -11.56
CA VAL A 161 52.16 24.08 -11.07
C VAL A 161 52.95 23.34 -12.15
N GLN A 162 52.26 22.67 -13.07
CA GLN A 162 52.82 21.96 -14.21
C GLN A 162 53.08 22.91 -15.38
N ASN A 163 54.16 23.70 -15.30
CA ASN A 163 54.48 24.77 -16.27
C ASN A 163 55.37 24.32 -17.45
N GLY A 164 55.76 23.05 -17.54
CA GLY A 164 56.55 22.50 -18.65
C GLY A 164 58.03 22.90 -18.68
N TYR A 165 58.51 23.68 -17.70
CA TYR A 165 59.89 24.16 -17.66
C TYR A 165 60.79 23.22 -16.84
N VAL A 166 61.74 22.54 -17.49
CA VAL A 166 62.60 21.49 -16.88
C VAL A 166 63.28 21.93 -15.58
N ARG A 167 63.72 23.20 -15.50
CA ARG A 167 64.37 23.74 -14.29
C ARG A 167 63.43 23.78 -13.08
N SER A 168 62.14 24.08 -13.30
CA SER A 168 61.13 24.07 -12.23
C SER A 168 60.94 22.66 -11.65
N TYR A 169 60.95 21.64 -12.52
CA TYR A 169 60.87 20.24 -12.10
C TYR A 169 62.09 19.78 -11.31
N ALA A 170 63.30 20.11 -11.79
CA ALA A 170 64.53 19.79 -11.07
C ALA A 170 64.52 20.36 -9.65
N LEU A 171 64.10 21.61 -9.50
CA LEU A 171 63.99 22.30 -8.20
C LEU A 171 62.97 21.62 -7.27
N LEU A 172 61.78 21.26 -7.79
CA LEU A 172 60.76 20.49 -7.06
C LEU A 172 61.27 19.13 -6.59
N ILE A 173 61.98 18.39 -7.44
CA ILE A 173 62.55 17.07 -7.11
C ILE A 173 63.60 17.23 -6.01
N THR A 174 64.49 18.22 -6.10
CA THR A 174 65.52 18.48 -5.07
C THR A 174 64.88 18.82 -3.73
N ILE A 175 63.88 19.71 -3.70
CA ILE A 175 63.13 20.03 -2.47
C ILE A 175 62.46 18.77 -1.91
N GLY A 176 61.79 17.99 -2.76
CA GLY A 176 61.15 16.73 -2.36
C GLY A 176 62.13 15.74 -1.74
N ALA A 177 63.31 15.57 -2.34
CA ALA A 177 64.35 14.70 -1.81
C ALA A 177 64.85 15.16 -0.43
N ILE A 178 65.10 16.46 -0.25
CA ILE A 178 65.53 17.03 1.03
C ILE A 178 64.46 16.80 2.10
N LEU A 179 63.18 17.02 1.78
CA LEU A 179 62.07 16.81 2.71
C LEU A 179 61.94 15.34 3.13
N VAL A 180 62.05 14.40 2.19
CA VAL A 180 62.01 12.96 2.49
C VAL A 180 63.16 12.56 3.40
N ILE A 181 64.38 13.05 3.13
CA ILE A 181 65.55 12.79 3.97
C ILE A 181 65.34 13.36 5.38
N ALA A 182 64.88 14.61 5.50
CA ALA A 182 64.60 15.25 6.79
C ALA A 182 63.49 14.52 7.57
N PHE A 183 62.43 14.07 6.89
CA PHE A 183 61.37 13.26 7.50
C PHE A 183 61.90 11.90 7.98
N MET A 184 62.73 11.22 7.18
CA MET A 184 63.36 9.97 7.63
C MET A 184 64.25 10.20 8.85
N PHE A 185 65.04 11.28 8.85
CA PHE A 185 65.96 11.59 9.94
C PHE A 185 65.23 11.89 11.25
N THR A 186 64.16 12.69 11.19
CA THR A 186 63.31 12.95 12.36
C THR A 186 62.65 11.68 12.88
N ARG A 187 62.17 10.79 11.99
CA ARG A 187 61.63 9.48 12.39
C ARG A 187 62.68 8.53 13.00
N LEU A 188 63.96 8.67 12.61
CA LEU A 188 65.07 7.88 13.13
C LEU A 188 65.55 8.36 14.50
N LEU A 189 65.42 9.66 14.77
CA LEU A 189 65.77 10.29 16.05
C LEU A 189 64.68 10.18 17.13
N VAL A 190 63.42 9.99 16.71
CA VAL A 190 62.25 9.83 17.60
C VAL A 190 61.98 8.34 17.94
N ARG A 191 62.73 7.41 17.35
CA ARG A 191 62.78 6.00 17.75
C ARG A 191 63.98 5.75 18.66
#